data_AF-A0A7Y3BXK0-F1
#
_entry.id   AF-A0A7Y3BXK0-F1
#
_cell.length_a   1.000
_cell.length_b   1.000
_cell.length_c   1.000
_cell.angle_alpha   90.00
_cell.angle_beta   90.00
_cell.angle_gamma   90.00
#
_symmetry.space_group_name_H-M   'P 1'
#
loop_
_entity.id
_entity.type
_entity.pdbx_description
1 polymer ?
#
loop_
_entity_poly.entity_id
_entity_poly.type
_entity_poly.pdbx_seq_one_letter_code
_entity_poly.pdbx_strand_id
1 'polypeptide(L)'
;MRSRMLASALLGAILILVAELATFSESTVSDEASESLTVPIGEGEAKPLHRVALFDQKSGIFYIAHDGETTNVTIGVSGDPLAGDFDCDGTDGLAVFDSTTGSFFVDNDLDGEIDTEGRFPGGDRMLIGDFVGDDLCDEVAVYDTRRGYMRIGHSAGPGFVTETRGYYFGVPGDEPFVGDFNNDLQTDLGLHRDTTGLVYMRTSHDTGFANTAFVYGNPEDRVLAGDWTGDGTETVGVYRPGEGTIYLRHSNTFGVADETIAEYGNRSLVPVAGSFGQLSGGGDPPPPYFDATDSCFDPEGVFAPTGRLLPVPARPSTVPGTVTYSVAVEEGIGFDPSCFSIVVASILADERGWQRDQEIQFEQVASGADFRIALASPRTVDRRCAPLRTNGVYSCFNGTHTMINTSRWLNGSKTVPTLSQYRQMVINHEVGHAIGHGHVGCRVAGEPAPVMMQQTINLGGCRANPWPLESELTGLHR
;
A
#
# COMPACT_ATOMS: atom_id res chain seq x y z
N MET A 1 72.58 -33.98 -39.40
CA MET A 1 71.43 -34.13 -38.46
C MET A 1 70.15 -34.23 -39.31
N ARG A 2 69.18 -35.13 -39.11
CA ARG A 2 68.28 -35.39 -37.95
C ARG A 2 67.37 -34.18 -37.63
N SER A 3 66.07 -34.24 -37.33
CA SER A 3 64.95 -35.24 -37.35
C SER A 3 63.67 -34.50 -36.87
N ARG A 4 62.37 -34.83 -37.05
CA ARG A 4 61.48 -35.83 -37.71
C ARG A 4 60.15 -35.06 -38.06
N MET A 5 59.22 -35.40 -38.98
CA MET A 5 58.26 -36.54 -39.13
C MET A 5 57.28 -36.75 -37.93
N LEU A 6 55.95 -36.99 -38.05
CA LEU A 6 54.94 -37.19 -39.14
C LEU A 6 53.52 -37.15 -38.45
N ALA A 7 52.30 -37.07 -39.03
CA ALA A 7 51.74 -37.06 -40.41
C ALA A 7 50.30 -36.43 -40.50
N SER A 8 49.74 -36.47 -41.71
CA SER A 8 48.36 -36.40 -42.28
C SER A 8 47.11 -36.93 -41.49
N ALA A 9 45.84 -36.82 -41.94
CA ALA A 9 45.05 -35.89 -42.82
C ALA A 9 43.59 -36.42 -43.07
N LEU A 10 42.76 -35.63 -43.80
CA LEU A 10 41.58 -35.99 -44.65
C LEU A 10 40.18 -36.28 -44.05
N LEU A 11 39.15 -35.67 -44.70
CA LEU A 11 37.71 -36.04 -44.86
C LEU A 11 36.83 -36.34 -43.61
N GLY A 12 35.49 -36.34 -43.66
CA GLY A 12 34.57 -35.87 -44.71
C GLY A 12 33.34 -36.75 -45.00
N ALA A 13 32.14 -36.22 -44.71
CA ALA A 13 30.82 -36.51 -45.33
C ALA A 13 29.96 -37.76 -44.96
N ILE A 14 28.67 -37.48 -44.70
CA ILE A 14 27.44 -38.07 -45.32
C ILE A 14 26.63 -39.26 -44.72
N LEU A 15 25.32 -38.97 -44.53
CA LEU A 15 24.05 -39.76 -44.56
C LEU A 15 23.65 -40.87 -43.56
N ILE A 16 22.57 -40.56 -42.81
CA ILE A 16 21.32 -41.31 -42.45
C ILE A 16 20.28 -40.18 -42.11
N LEU A 17 19.04 -39.98 -42.61
CA LEU A 17 18.10 -40.63 -43.58
C LEU A 17 17.40 -41.93 -43.11
N VAL A 18 16.06 -42.09 -43.10
CA VAL A 18 14.89 -41.43 -43.77
C VAL A 18 13.71 -41.34 -42.76
N ALA A 19 12.92 -40.25 -42.70
CA ALA A 19 11.55 -40.06 -43.26
C ALA A 19 11.14 -38.57 -43.11
N GLU A 20 10.48 -37.84 -44.04
CA GLU A 20 9.21 -38.06 -44.78
C GLU A 20 7.93 -37.90 -43.92
N LEU A 21 6.89 -37.13 -44.29
CA LEU A 21 6.72 -36.09 -45.34
C LEU A 21 5.38 -35.30 -45.16
N ALA A 22 5.39 -33.96 -45.29
CA ALA A 22 4.21 -33.05 -45.45
C ALA A 22 3.18 -32.99 -44.26
N THR A 23 2.30 -31.98 -44.08
CA THR A 23 1.61 -31.05 -45.00
C THR A 23 1.44 -29.59 -44.48
N PHE A 24 1.05 -28.67 -45.39
CA PHE A 24 0.49 -27.32 -45.13
C PHE A 24 -0.82 -27.38 -44.30
N SER A 25 -1.32 -26.34 -43.60
CA SER A 25 -1.66 -24.99 -44.11
C SER A 25 -2.02 -23.95 -43.02
N GLU A 26 -1.91 -22.67 -43.40
CA GLU A 26 -2.62 -21.47 -42.88
C GLU A 26 -2.48 -21.01 -41.41
N SER A 27 -2.91 -19.76 -41.18
CA SER A 27 -2.45 -18.88 -40.10
C SER A 27 -3.58 -18.29 -39.25
N THR A 28 -3.31 -18.07 -37.97
CA THR A 28 -3.92 -17.00 -37.15
C THR A 28 -2.85 -16.31 -36.29
N VAL A 29 -3.23 -15.21 -35.63
CA VAL A 29 -2.36 -14.25 -34.93
C VAL A 29 -2.69 -14.23 -33.43
N SER A 30 -1.80 -13.64 -32.61
CA SER A 30 -1.94 -13.35 -31.17
C SER A 30 -1.57 -14.53 -30.24
N ASP A 31 -0.92 -14.35 -29.08
CA ASP A 31 -0.43 -13.13 -28.39
C ASP A 31 0.99 -13.32 -27.80
N GLU A 32 1.75 -12.22 -27.63
CA GLU A 32 2.95 -12.16 -26.78
C GLU A 32 2.71 -11.15 -25.65
N ALA A 33 2.25 -11.61 -24.47
CA ALA A 33 2.08 -10.77 -23.27
C ALA A 33 1.95 -11.59 -21.96
N SER A 34 3.02 -12.26 -21.51
CA SER A 34 3.11 -12.77 -20.13
C SER A 34 4.56 -13.10 -19.70
N GLU A 35 5.42 -12.08 -19.60
CA GLU A 35 6.61 -12.21 -18.75
C GLU A 35 6.14 -12.21 -17.28
N SER A 36 6.16 -13.38 -16.63
CA SER A 36 5.82 -13.49 -15.20
C SER A 36 6.95 -12.90 -14.35
N LEU A 37 6.57 -12.10 -13.34
CA LEU A 37 7.49 -11.48 -12.40
C LEU A 37 8.04 -12.52 -11.41
N THR A 38 8.96 -13.35 -11.89
CA THR A 38 9.65 -14.35 -11.08
C THR A 38 10.75 -13.68 -10.26
N VAL A 39 10.51 -13.51 -8.96
CA VAL A 39 11.53 -13.05 -8.00
C VAL A 39 12.53 -14.19 -7.78
N PRO A 40 13.83 -14.01 -8.08
CA PRO A 40 14.82 -15.05 -7.92
C PRO A 40 15.29 -15.13 -6.45
N ILE A 41 14.58 -15.88 -5.62
CA ILE A 41 15.07 -16.28 -4.29
C ILE A 41 16.38 -17.07 -4.40
N GLY A 42 17.33 -16.80 -3.51
CA GLY A 42 18.68 -17.36 -3.56
C GLY A 42 18.72 -18.83 -3.10
N GLU A 43 19.43 -19.69 -3.84
CA GLU A 43 19.70 -21.07 -3.40
C GLU A 43 20.66 -21.08 -2.19
N GLY A 44 20.12 -21.02 -0.97
CA GLY A 44 20.90 -21.24 0.26
C GLY A 44 20.32 -20.67 1.56
N GLU A 45 19.34 -19.77 1.49
CA GLU A 45 18.67 -19.19 2.66
C GLU A 45 17.48 -20.07 3.10
N ALA A 46 17.08 -19.97 4.37
CA ALA A 46 15.86 -20.64 4.84
C ALA A 46 14.64 -20.01 4.15
N LYS A 47 13.58 -20.79 3.88
CA LYS A 47 12.33 -20.20 3.43
C LYS A 47 11.72 -19.39 4.59
N PRO A 48 11.15 -18.20 4.35
CA PRO A 48 10.33 -17.52 5.35
C PRO A 48 9.21 -18.45 5.82
N LEU A 49 8.99 -18.51 7.13
CA LEU A 49 7.87 -19.26 7.70
C LEU A 49 6.58 -18.47 7.49
N HIS A 50 6.60 -17.17 7.85
CA HIS A 50 5.41 -16.33 7.82
C HIS A 50 5.26 -15.63 6.46
N ARG A 51 4.03 -15.63 5.94
CA ARG A 51 3.58 -14.90 4.76
C ARG A 51 2.56 -13.85 5.16
N VAL A 52 2.24 -12.91 4.27
CA VAL A 52 1.24 -11.86 4.54
C VAL A 52 -0.02 -12.13 3.73
N ALA A 53 -1.13 -12.37 4.41
CA ALA A 53 -2.47 -12.37 3.81
C ALA A 53 -3.05 -10.95 3.82
N LEU A 54 -3.84 -10.61 2.81
CA LEU A 54 -4.60 -9.35 2.75
C LEU A 54 -6.11 -9.62 2.78
N PHE A 55 -6.83 -8.98 3.69
CA PHE A 55 -8.28 -9.14 3.86
C PHE A 55 -9.08 -7.95 3.32
N ASP A 56 -10.03 -8.20 2.42
CA ASP A 56 -11.06 -7.22 2.06
C ASP A 56 -12.29 -7.33 2.98
N GLN A 57 -12.36 -6.44 3.96
CA GLN A 57 -13.47 -6.33 4.92
C GLN A 57 -14.87 -6.17 4.27
N LYS A 58 -14.96 -5.83 2.97
CA LYS A 58 -16.23 -5.69 2.24
C LYS A 58 -16.75 -7.00 1.65
N SER A 59 -15.86 -7.87 1.17
CA SER A 59 -16.21 -9.13 0.49
C SER A 59 -16.02 -10.37 1.36
N GLY A 60 -15.20 -10.27 2.41
CA GLY A 60 -14.83 -11.42 3.25
C GLY A 60 -13.63 -12.20 2.72
N ILE A 61 -13.01 -11.76 1.62
CA ILE A 61 -11.93 -12.50 0.95
C ILE A 61 -10.57 -12.13 1.56
N PHE A 62 -9.86 -13.16 2.01
CA PHE A 62 -8.41 -13.14 2.20
C PHE A 62 -7.71 -13.54 0.91
N TYR A 63 -6.60 -12.87 0.62
CA TYR A 63 -5.72 -13.16 -0.51
C TYR A 63 -4.33 -13.50 0.03
N ILE A 64 -3.81 -14.68 -0.31
CA ILE A 64 -2.48 -15.14 0.08
C ILE A 64 -1.68 -15.48 -1.18
N ALA A 65 -0.63 -14.72 -1.49
CA ALA A 65 0.23 -15.04 -2.63
C ALA A 65 1.36 -16.00 -2.22
N HIS A 66 1.69 -16.92 -3.11
CA HIS A 66 2.77 -17.90 -2.94
C HIS A 66 3.22 -18.44 -4.29
N ASP A 67 4.53 -18.68 -4.48
CA ASP A 67 5.14 -19.33 -5.66
C ASP A 67 4.67 -18.85 -7.07
N GLY A 68 4.09 -17.64 -7.17
CA GLY A 68 3.56 -17.03 -8.40
C GLY A 68 2.04 -17.19 -8.60
N GLU A 69 1.35 -17.85 -7.68
CA GLU A 69 -0.10 -18.06 -7.64
C GLU A 69 -0.74 -17.26 -6.48
N THR A 70 -2.05 -17.39 -6.30
CA THR A 70 -2.78 -16.85 -5.14
C THR A 70 -3.83 -17.86 -4.66
N THR A 71 -3.97 -17.97 -3.34
CA THR A 71 -5.05 -18.68 -2.65
C THR A 71 -6.03 -17.66 -2.08
N ASN A 72 -7.32 -17.89 -2.29
CA ASN A 72 -8.40 -17.01 -1.84
C ASN A 72 -9.30 -17.77 -0.86
N VAL A 73 -9.45 -17.24 0.35
CA VAL A 73 -10.21 -17.85 1.46
C VAL A 73 -11.32 -16.87 1.85
N THR A 74 -12.56 -17.33 2.07
CA THR A 74 -13.73 -16.41 2.23
C THR A 74 -14.41 -16.57 3.59
N ILE A 75 -14.04 -15.72 4.55
CA ILE A 75 -14.39 -15.88 5.96
C ILE A 75 -15.30 -14.74 6.42
N GLY A 76 -16.60 -15.01 6.49
CA GLY A 76 -17.61 -14.06 6.95
C GLY A 76 -17.65 -12.74 6.15
N VAL A 77 -18.12 -11.67 6.78
CA VAL A 77 -17.99 -10.28 6.28
C VAL A 77 -17.91 -9.31 7.46
N SER A 78 -17.20 -8.19 7.28
CA SER A 78 -16.96 -7.12 8.27
C SER A 78 -16.41 -7.58 9.64
N GLY A 79 -15.08 -7.53 9.78
CA GLY A 79 -14.37 -7.70 11.05
C GLY A 79 -12.90 -7.29 10.93
N ASP A 80 -12.14 -7.40 12.01
CA ASP A 80 -10.67 -7.34 11.97
C ASP A 80 -10.13 -8.76 11.62
N PRO A 81 -9.14 -8.89 10.70
CA PRO A 81 -8.54 -10.17 10.34
C PRO A 81 -7.54 -10.66 11.37
N LEU A 82 -7.43 -11.97 11.50
CA LEU A 82 -6.57 -12.68 12.45
C LEU A 82 -6.04 -13.96 11.77
N ALA A 83 -4.95 -14.50 12.29
CA ALA A 83 -4.34 -15.77 11.89
C ALA A 83 -3.75 -16.45 13.13
N GLY A 84 -3.52 -17.76 13.06
CA GLY A 84 -2.88 -18.55 14.12
C GLY A 84 -3.29 -20.03 14.10
N ASP A 85 -2.61 -20.85 14.88
CA ASP A 85 -2.90 -22.28 15.00
C ASP A 85 -4.07 -22.53 15.98
N PHE A 86 -5.28 -22.72 15.44
CA PHE A 86 -6.50 -22.85 16.24
C PHE A 86 -6.87 -24.29 16.63
N ASP A 87 -6.27 -25.32 16.04
CA ASP A 87 -6.55 -26.74 16.34
C ASP A 87 -5.33 -27.64 16.63
N CYS A 88 -4.16 -27.03 16.80
CA CYS A 88 -2.91 -27.61 17.27
C CYS A 88 -2.22 -28.53 16.24
N ASP A 89 -2.15 -28.07 15.00
CA ASP A 89 -1.66 -28.76 13.80
C ASP A 89 -0.20 -28.37 13.42
N GLY A 90 0.23 -27.17 13.82
CA GLY A 90 1.51 -26.55 13.46
C GLY A 90 1.44 -25.60 12.25
N THR A 91 0.24 -25.22 11.80
CA THR A 91 0.04 -24.22 10.74
C THR A 91 -1.11 -23.26 11.07
N ASP A 92 -1.01 -22.05 10.53
CA ASP A 92 -1.97 -20.98 10.84
C ASP A 92 -3.22 -21.10 9.99
N GLY A 93 -4.36 -21.26 10.66
CA GLY A 93 -5.68 -20.97 10.09
C GLY A 93 -5.90 -19.46 9.94
N LEU A 94 -7.01 -19.09 9.30
CA LEU A 94 -7.44 -17.70 9.16
C LEU A 94 -8.74 -17.45 9.93
N ALA A 95 -8.87 -16.24 10.48
CA ALA A 95 -10.02 -15.88 11.30
C ALA A 95 -10.45 -14.42 11.13
N VAL A 96 -11.73 -14.14 11.46
CA VAL A 96 -12.33 -12.79 11.42
C VAL A 96 -13.10 -12.53 12.70
N PHE A 97 -12.79 -11.42 13.37
CA PHE A 97 -13.49 -10.95 14.55
C PHE A 97 -14.27 -9.65 14.30
N ASP A 98 -15.59 -9.70 14.39
CA ASP A 98 -16.40 -8.47 14.42
C ASP A 98 -16.52 -7.95 15.87
N SER A 99 -15.71 -6.94 16.20
CA SER A 99 -15.77 -6.25 17.49
C SER A 99 -17.10 -5.51 17.76
N THR A 100 -18.01 -5.40 16.78
CA THR A 100 -19.36 -4.81 16.91
C THR A 100 -20.39 -5.83 17.39
N THR A 101 -20.52 -6.98 16.73
CA THR A 101 -21.45 -8.05 17.14
C THR A 101 -20.84 -9.04 18.14
N GLY A 102 -19.52 -9.07 18.24
CA GLY A 102 -18.75 -10.05 19.01
C GLY A 102 -18.55 -11.39 18.31
N SER A 103 -18.95 -11.51 17.04
CA SER A 103 -18.85 -12.78 16.27
C SER A 103 -17.40 -13.06 15.89
N PHE A 104 -17.01 -14.33 15.97
CA PHE A 104 -15.69 -14.83 15.59
C PHE A 104 -15.88 -16.05 14.69
N PHE A 105 -15.20 -16.06 13.54
CA PHE A 105 -15.26 -17.14 12.56
C PHE A 105 -13.85 -17.56 12.17
N VAL A 106 -13.63 -18.86 12.01
CA VAL A 106 -12.33 -19.47 11.71
C VAL A 106 -12.50 -20.55 10.64
N ASP A 107 -11.53 -20.59 9.75
CA ASP A 107 -11.31 -21.56 8.68
C ASP A 107 -9.85 -22.04 8.84
N ASN A 108 -9.65 -23.33 9.16
CA ASN A 108 -8.33 -23.86 9.52
C ASN A 108 -7.58 -24.42 8.31
N ASP A 109 -8.24 -25.25 7.50
CA ASP A 109 -7.60 -25.90 6.34
C ASP A 109 -7.59 -25.04 5.06
N LEU A 110 -8.19 -23.85 5.13
CA LEU A 110 -8.21 -22.80 4.11
C LEU A 110 -9.02 -23.15 2.85
N ASP A 111 -10.02 -24.05 2.97
CA ASP A 111 -10.91 -24.43 1.86
C ASP A 111 -12.03 -23.41 1.56
N GLY A 112 -12.33 -22.51 2.50
CA GLY A 112 -13.35 -21.47 2.37
C GLY A 112 -14.68 -21.73 3.07
N GLU A 113 -14.85 -22.88 3.74
CA GLU A 113 -15.95 -23.14 4.68
C GLU A 113 -15.55 -22.81 6.14
N ILE A 114 -16.53 -22.61 7.03
CA ILE A 114 -16.26 -22.25 8.43
C ILE A 114 -16.22 -23.51 9.31
N ASP A 115 -15.01 -23.95 9.67
CA ASP A 115 -14.77 -25.00 10.66
C ASP A 115 -15.32 -24.63 12.03
N THR A 116 -15.14 -23.37 12.43
CA THR A 116 -15.31 -22.92 13.80
C THR A 116 -15.99 -21.54 13.88
N GLU A 117 -17.10 -21.49 14.61
CA GLU A 117 -17.76 -20.23 15.01
C GLU A 117 -17.73 -20.04 16.54
N GLY A 118 -17.54 -18.79 16.96
CA GLY A 118 -17.45 -18.41 18.37
C GLY A 118 -18.06 -17.02 18.63
N ARG A 119 -18.16 -16.64 19.90
CA ARG A 119 -18.61 -15.29 20.27
C ARG A 119 -17.94 -14.75 21.52
N PHE A 120 -17.34 -13.57 21.38
CA PHE A 120 -16.53 -12.89 22.39
C PHE A 120 -17.17 -11.53 22.78
N PRO A 121 -16.77 -10.92 23.90
CA PRO A 121 -17.15 -9.55 24.22
C PRO A 121 -16.59 -8.56 23.19
N GLY A 122 -17.47 -7.83 22.49
CA GLY A 122 -17.06 -6.81 21.53
C GLY A 122 -16.60 -5.49 22.19
N GLY A 123 -15.85 -4.69 21.42
CA GLY A 123 -15.48 -3.31 21.76
C GLY A 123 -14.01 -3.06 22.08
N ASP A 124 -13.16 -4.09 22.12
CA ASP A 124 -11.70 -4.06 22.30
C ASP A 124 -11.03 -4.80 21.12
N ARG A 125 -9.70 -4.70 20.94
CA ARG A 125 -8.95 -5.42 19.89
C ARG A 125 -8.72 -6.87 20.30
N MET A 126 -8.81 -7.81 19.35
CA MET A 126 -8.43 -9.21 19.54
C MET A 126 -7.03 -9.47 18.98
N LEU A 127 -6.30 -10.40 19.61
CA LEU A 127 -4.94 -10.80 19.26
C LEU A 127 -4.84 -12.33 19.45
N ILE A 128 -4.10 -13.01 18.58
CA ILE A 128 -3.90 -14.47 18.56
C ILE A 128 -2.40 -14.76 18.69
N GLY A 129 -2.04 -15.86 19.35
CA GLY A 129 -0.65 -16.33 19.52
C GLY A 129 -0.47 -17.20 20.77
N ASP A 130 0.63 -17.96 20.86
CA ASP A 130 1.05 -18.68 22.06
C ASP A 130 1.53 -17.72 23.16
N PHE A 131 0.59 -17.20 23.95
CA PHE A 131 0.87 -16.35 25.11
C PHE A 131 1.30 -17.14 26.37
N VAL A 132 1.39 -18.49 26.31
CA VAL A 132 1.74 -19.36 27.44
C VAL A 132 3.12 -20.00 27.32
N GLY A 133 3.65 -20.11 26.11
CA GLY A 133 4.93 -20.73 25.77
C GLY A 133 4.88 -22.24 25.95
N ASP A 134 3.94 -22.92 25.27
CA ASP A 134 3.88 -24.38 25.23
C ASP A 134 4.00 -25.02 23.83
N ASP A 135 4.09 -24.22 22.75
CA ASP A 135 4.40 -24.67 21.37
C ASP A 135 3.39 -25.70 20.85
N LEU A 136 2.10 -25.49 21.17
CA LEU A 136 0.99 -26.36 20.77
C LEU A 136 -0.11 -25.69 19.94
N CYS A 137 -0.69 -24.58 20.39
CA CYS A 137 -1.76 -23.87 19.69
C CYS A 137 -2.05 -22.49 20.30
N ASP A 138 -2.53 -21.58 19.47
CA ASP A 138 -2.64 -20.17 19.79
C ASP A 138 -3.86 -19.83 20.65
N GLU A 139 -3.69 -18.81 21.50
CA GLU A 139 -4.69 -18.39 22.47
C GLU A 139 -5.25 -17.00 22.15
N VAL A 140 -6.48 -16.75 22.62
CA VAL A 140 -7.16 -15.46 22.39
C VAL A 140 -6.81 -14.45 23.48
N ALA A 141 -6.00 -13.47 23.13
CA ALA A 141 -5.79 -12.25 23.91
C ALA A 141 -6.68 -11.10 23.44
N VAL A 142 -6.92 -10.15 24.35
CA VAL A 142 -7.75 -8.96 24.10
C VAL A 142 -7.04 -7.71 24.64
N TYR A 143 -6.95 -6.66 23.83
CA TYR A 143 -6.27 -5.40 24.19
C TYR A 143 -7.23 -4.20 24.14
N ASP A 144 -7.36 -3.52 25.28
CA ASP A 144 -8.16 -2.30 25.43
C ASP A 144 -7.33 -1.07 25.03
N THR A 145 -7.49 -0.65 23.77
CA THR A 145 -6.85 0.54 23.18
C THR A 145 -7.25 1.86 23.86
N ARG A 146 -8.22 1.87 24.78
CA ARG A 146 -8.63 3.04 25.58
C ARG A 146 -7.95 3.09 26.94
N ARG A 147 -7.34 1.98 27.40
CA ARG A 147 -6.68 1.87 28.71
C ARG A 147 -5.21 1.46 28.64
N GLY A 148 -4.75 0.89 27.52
CA GLY A 148 -3.42 0.30 27.43
C GLY A 148 -3.30 -0.95 28.30
N TYR A 149 -4.26 -1.87 28.20
CA TYR A 149 -4.37 -3.05 29.06
C TYR A 149 -4.67 -4.31 28.24
N MET A 150 -3.79 -5.31 28.37
CA MET A 150 -3.92 -6.63 27.74
C MET A 150 -4.54 -7.64 28.72
N ARG A 151 -5.38 -8.52 28.19
CA ARG A 151 -6.05 -9.63 28.89
C ARG A 151 -5.77 -10.92 28.11
N ILE A 152 -5.12 -11.90 28.73
CA ILE A 152 -4.87 -13.21 28.12
C ILE A 152 -5.92 -14.19 28.68
N GLY A 153 -6.68 -14.82 27.78
CA GLY A 153 -7.55 -15.95 28.09
C GLY A 153 -6.85 -17.25 27.74
N HIS A 154 -7.04 -18.30 28.55
CA HIS A 154 -6.62 -19.64 28.17
C HIS A 154 -7.70 -20.27 27.29
N SER A 155 -7.47 -20.34 25.97
CA SER A 155 -8.34 -21.11 25.07
C SER A 155 -7.68 -21.36 23.72
N ALA A 156 -7.11 -22.56 23.56
CA ALA A 156 -7.03 -23.19 22.25
C ALA A 156 -8.47 -23.44 21.75
N GLY A 157 -8.86 -22.77 20.67
CA GLY A 157 -10.19 -22.86 20.07
C GLY A 157 -11.27 -21.90 20.62
N PRO A 158 -12.52 -22.03 20.14
CA PRO A 158 -13.54 -20.97 20.17
C PRO A 158 -14.29 -20.81 21.51
N GLY A 159 -13.61 -20.27 22.53
CA GLY A 159 -14.31 -19.83 23.73
C GLY A 159 -13.44 -19.23 24.83
N PHE A 160 -13.52 -17.91 25.00
CA PHE A 160 -12.78 -17.18 26.04
C PHE A 160 -13.06 -17.72 27.47
N VAL A 161 -12.14 -18.54 27.98
CA VAL A 161 -12.13 -18.91 29.39
C VAL A 161 -11.57 -17.74 30.20
N THR A 162 -12.20 -17.43 31.34
CA THR A 162 -11.99 -16.16 32.05
C THR A 162 -10.55 -15.96 32.54
N GLU A 163 -9.89 -14.95 31.97
CA GLU A 163 -8.76 -14.14 32.49
C GLU A 163 -7.86 -14.84 33.54
N THR A 164 -6.72 -15.36 33.09
CA THR A 164 -5.67 -15.90 33.99
C THR A 164 -4.50 -14.92 34.18
N ARG A 165 -4.23 -14.07 33.19
CA ARG A 165 -3.14 -13.06 33.23
C ARG A 165 -3.56 -11.78 32.48
N GLY A 166 -3.05 -10.64 32.93
CA GLY A 166 -3.29 -9.34 32.29
C GLY A 166 -2.36 -8.26 32.85
N TYR A 167 -2.01 -7.28 32.02
CA TYR A 167 -1.02 -6.25 32.36
C TYR A 167 -1.20 -4.96 31.55
N TYR A 168 -0.67 -3.85 32.06
CA TYR A 168 -0.66 -2.58 31.34
C TYR A 168 0.61 -2.40 30.52
N PHE A 169 0.42 -1.97 29.27
CA PHE A 169 1.47 -1.55 28.34
C PHE A 169 0.86 -0.56 27.34
N GLY A 170 1.65 0.41 26.88
CA GLY A 170 1.19 1.46 25.95
C GLY A 170 0.47 2.64 26.59
N VAL A 171 -0.11 3.49 25.73
CA VAL A 171 -1.04 4.57 26.07
C VAL A 171 -2.31 4.48 25.20
N PRO A 172 -3.41 5.18 25.55
CA PRO A 172 -4.62 5.13 24.75
C PRO A 172 -4.41 5.63 23.31
N GLY A 173 -4.83 4.84 22.33
CA GLY A 173 -4.62 5.10 20.91
C GLY A 173 -3.31 4.55 20.32
N ASP A 174 -2.54 3.77 21.07
CA ASP A 174 -1.57 2.85 20.48
C ASP A 174 -2.32 1.60 19.94
N GLU A 175 -2.09 1.21 18.69
CA GLU A 175 -2.68 0.01 18.08
C GLU A 175 -1.76 -1.21 18.29
N PRO A 176 -2.30 -2.38 18.67
CA PRO A 176 -1.50 -3.55 19.02
C PRO A 176 -1.12 -4.43 17.83
N PHE A 177 -0.01 -5.14 17.98
CA PHE A 177 0.39 -6.30 17.19
C PHE A 177 1.15 -7.27 18.10
N VAL A 178 1.43 -8.49 17.63
CA VAL A 178 2.02 -9.55 18.46
C VAL A 178 3.04 -10.37 17.67
N GLY A 179 3.88 -11.12 18.38
CA GLY A 179 4.82 -12.09 17.83
C GLY A 179 5.99 -12.39 18.78
N ASP A 180 6.72 -13.49 18.59
CA ASP A 180 7.94 -13.75 19.38
C ASP A 180 9.10 -12.85 18.94
N PHE A 181 9.27 -11.72 19.63
CA PHE A 181 10.32 -10.74 19.33
C PHE A 181 11.69 -11.08 19.93
N ASN A 182 11.83 -12.23 20.62
CA ASN A 182 12.99 -12.55 21.44
C ASN A 182 13.58 -13.97 21.24
N ASN A 183 12.86 -14.85 20.55
CA ASN A 183 13.20 -16.25 20.24
C ASN A 183 13.25 -17.12 21.51
N ASP A 184 12.17 -17.07 22.32
CA ASP A 184 11.93 -17.94 23.48
C ASP A 184 10.64 -18.77 23.41
N LEU A 185 9.97 -18.77 22.24
CA LEU A 185 8.73 -19.49 21.93
C LEU A 185 7.52 -18.99 22.74
N GLN A 186 7.48 -17.69 23.08
CA GLN A 186 6.33 -17.04 23.69
C GLN A 186 5.97 -15.77 22.92
N THR A 187 4.72 -15.67 22.46
CA THR A 187 4.22 -14.51 21.71
C THR A 187 4.21 -13.26 22.60
N ASP A 188 5.03 -12.26 22.26
CA ASP A 188 5.13 -10.99 22.99
C ASP A 188 4.13 -9.93 22.47
N LEU A 189 3.86 -8.91 23.30
CA LEU A 189 3.03 -7.77 22.90
C LEU A 189 3.85 -6.63 22.28
N GLY A 190 3.48 -6.27 21.05
CA GLY A 190 3.93 -5.10 20.31
C GLY A 190 2.86 -4.01 20.26
N LEU A 191 3.29 -2.75 20.12
CA LEU A 191 2.40 -1.60 19.95
C LEU A 191 2.97 -0.63 18.90
N HIS A 192 2.11 -0.12 18.03
CA HIS A 192 2.41 0.96 17.10
C HIS A 192 1.71 2.25 17.52
N ARG A 193 2.37 3.39 17.26
CA ARG A 193 1.74 4.72 17.37
C ARG A 193 1.77 5.45 16.03
N ASP A 194 0.66 5.30 15.30
CA ASP A 194 0.38 5.88 13.98
C ASP A 194 0.76 7.35 13.84
N THR A 195 0.54 8.17 14.89
CA THR A 195 0.88 9.61 14.89
C THR A 195 2.39 9.91 14.90
N THR A 196 3.25 8.88 14.94
CA THR A 196 4.70 9.03 15.11
C THR A 196 5.57 7.96 14.42
N GLY A 197 4.99 6.88 13.89
CA GLY A 197 5.75 5.72 13.39
C GLY A 197 6.54 4.99 14.47
N LEU A 198 6.21 5.19 15.76
CA LEU A 198 6.92 4.58 16.88
C LEU A 198 6.38 3.18 17.16
N VAL A 199 7.28 2.21 17.14
CA VAL A 199 7.06 0.82 17.53
C VAL A 199 7.64 0.59 18.92
N TYR A 200 6.88 -0.11 19.75
CA TYR A 200 7.25 -0.52 21.10
C TYR A 200 7.06 -2.03 21.23
N MET A 201 8.03 -2.74 21.79
CA MET A 201 7.97 -4.19 22.00
C MET A 201 8.27 -4.50 23.47
N ARG A 202 7.48 -5.39 24.07
CA ARG A 202 7.57 -5.73 25.49
C ARG A 202 7.72 -7.24 25.68
N THR A 203 8.97 -7.68 25.77
CA THR A 203 9.36 -9.08 25.92
C THR A 203 9.21 -9.60 27.36
N SER A 204 8.06 -9.32 27.98
CA SER A 204 7.78 -9.62 29.39
C SER A 204 6.31 -9.40 29.77
N HIS A 205 5.62 -10.49 30.10
CA HIS A 205 4.20 -10.53 30.44
C HIS A 205 3.85 -10.05 31.86
N ASP A 206 4.27 -8.84 32.19
CA ASP A 206 3.91 -8.06 33.38
C ASP A 206 3.81 -6.55 33.07
N THR A 207 3.39 -5.72 34.03
CA THR A 207 3.14 -4.28 33.77
C THR A 207 4.44 -3.47 33.76
N GLY A 208 4.74 -2.78 32.66
CA GLY A 208 5.99 -2.04 32.53
C GLY A 208 6.16 -1.20 31.27
N PHE A 209 7.38 -0.72 31.06
CA PHE A 209 7.79 0.00 29.86
C PHE A 209 8.20 -0.98 28.73
N ALA A 210 8.38 -0.47 27.52
CA ALA A 210 8.90 -1.27 26.42
C ALA A 210 10.34 -1.74 26.70
N ASN A 211 10.66 -2.96 26.31
CA ASN A 211 12.00 -3.51 26.33
C ASN A 211 12.82 -2.92 25.18
N THR A 212 12.17 -2.76 24.03
CA THR A 212 12.71 -2.21 22.79
C THR A 212 11.74 -1.15 22.24
N ALA A 213 12.26 -0.02 21.75
CA ALA A 213 11.45 1.03 21.13
C ALA A 213 12.24 1.76 20.03
N PHE A 214 11.60 1.98 18.88
CA PHE A 214 12.22 2.55 17.67
C PHE A 214 11.18 3.16 16.73
N VAL A 215 11.64 3.85 15.67
CA VAL A 215 10.77 4.28 14.55
C VAL A 215 10.89 3.26 13.41
N TYR A 216 9.75 2.85 12.87
CA TYR A 216 9.65 2.08 11.62
C TYR A 216 8.27 2.30 10.99
N GLY A 217 8.23 2.39 9.65
CA GLY A 217 7.04 2.84 8.92
C GLY A 217 6.80 4.36 8.98
N ASN A 218 5.73 4.77 8.31
CA ASN A 218 5.18 6.12 8.24
C ASN A 218 3.81 6.17 8.97
N PRO A 219 3.22 7.35 9.22
CA PRO A 219 1.81 7.46 9.54
C PRO A 219 0.91 6.78 8.48
N GLU A 220 -0.23 6.24 8.91
CA GLU A 220 -1.15 5.39 8.14
C GLU A 220 -0.62 4.01 7.69
N ASP A 221 0.65 3.67 7.93
CA ASP A 221 1.15 2.31 7.73
C ASP A 221 0.53 1.33 8.75
N ARG A 222 0.15 0.14 8.30
CA ARG A 222 -0.42 -0.93 9.13
C ARG A 222 0.70 -1.88 9.54
N VAL A 223 1.04 -1.89 10.83
CA VAL A 223 2.06 -2.79 11.40
C VAL A 223 1.55 -4.22 11.47
N LEU A 224 2.48 -5.15 11.25
CA LEU A 224 2.37 -6.59 11.45
C LEU A 224 3.75 -7.11 11.92
N ALA A 225 3.85 -8.36 12.35
CA ALA A 225 5.13 -9.03 12.59
C ALA A 225 5.08 -10.45 12.03
N GLY A 226 6.24 -11.08 11.88
CA GLY A 226 6.40 -12.41 11.30
C GLY A 226 7.85 -12.84 11.24
N ASP A 227 8.13 -14.15 11.18
CA ASP A 227 9.45 -14.62 10.79
C ASP A 227 9.59 -14.63 9.26
N TRP A 228 10.08 -13.50 8.75
CA TRP A 228 10.41 -13.27 7.34
C TRP A 228 11.70 -13.97 6.88
N THR A 229 12.40 -14.69 7.76
CA THR A 229 13.76 -15.19 7.51
C THR A 229 13.96 -16.68 7.76
N GLY A 230 13.06 -17.34 8.49
CA GLY A 230 13.22 -18.72 8.94
C GLY A 230 14.27 -18.88 10.05
N ASP A 231 14.44 -17.87 10.91
CA ASP A 231 15.37 -17.88 12.05
C ASP A 231 14.69 -18.06 13.43
N GLY A 232 13.35 -18.05 13.46
CA GLY A 232 12.51 -18.17 14.66
C GLY A 232 12.26 -16.85 15.39
N THR A 233 12.83 -15.73 14.95
CA THR A 233 12.60 -14.41 15.55
C THR A 233 11.59 -13.62 14.72
N GLU A 234 10.42 -13.35 15.28
CA GLU A 234 9.44 -12.51 14.60
C GLU A 234 9.88 -11.04 14.60
N THR A 235 9.76 -10.41 13.45
CA THR A 235 10.29 -9.08 13.20
C THR A 235 9.28 -8.17 12.52
N VAL A 236 9.39 -6.87 12.76
CA VAL A 236 8.35 -5.91 12.35
C VAL A 236 8.25 -5.73 10.83
N GLY A 237 7.04 -5.91 10.30
CA GLY A 237 6.66 -5.51 8.95
C GLY A 237 5.69 -4.32 8.97
N VAL A 238 5.61 -3.58 7.86
CA VAL A 238 4.51 -2.62 7.63
C VAL A 238 3.92 -2.78 6.24
N TYR A 239 2.59 -2.88 6.16
CA TYR A 239 1.87 -2.67 4.90
C TYR A 239 1.48 -1.21 4.78
N ARG A 240 1.92 -0.53 3.71
CA ARG A 240 1.51 0.84 3.40
C ARG A 240 0.29 0.82 2.47
N PRO A 241 -0.93 1.11 2.96
CA PRO A 241 -2.12 1.00 2.12
C PRO A 241 -2.10 2.04 0.98
N GLY A 242 -1.41 3.16 1.18
CA GLY A 242 -1.25 4.25 0.20
C GLY A 242 -0.19 4.03 -0.89
N GLU A 243 0.57 2.93 -0.85
CA GLU A 243 1.48 2.47 -1.90
C GLU A 243 1.23 0.99 -2.26
N GLY A 244 0.26 0.33 -1.61
CA GLY A 244 -0.05 -1.09 -1.81
C GLY A 244 1.13 -2.03 -1.57
N THR A 245 2.07 -1.62 -0.73
CA THR A 245 3.41 -2.19 -0.65
C THR A 245 3.69 -2.62 0.78
N ILE A 246 4.20 -3.84 0.96
CA ILE A 246 4.71 -4.33 2.24
C ILE A 246 6.21 -4.02 2.32
N TYR A 247 6.65 -3.54 3.47
CA TYR A 247 8.05 -3.29 3.82
C TYR A 247 8.43 -4.21 4.99
N LEU A 248 9.15 -5.28 4.69
CA LEU A 248 9.63 -6.27 5.66
C LEU A 248 11.06 -5.96 6.10
N ARG A 249 11.45 -6.47 7.26
CA ARG A 249 12.67 -6.05 7.94
C ARG A 249 13.12 -7.11 8.93
N HIS A 250 14.37 -7.49 8.86
CA HIS A 250 14.91 -8.72 9.47
C HIS A 250 15.56 -8.43 10.84
N SER A 251 15.09 -7.38 11.54
CA SER A 251 15.52 -7.06 12.90
C SER A 251 14.60 -6.08 13.62
N ASN A 252 14.53 -6.18 14.94
CA ASN A 252 13.78 -5.27 15.80
C ASN A 252 14.64 -4.06 16.25
N THR A 253 15.27 -3.39 15.28
CA THR A 253 16.17 -2.21 15.47
C THR A 253 15.58 -0.90 14.90
N PHE A 254 16.37 -0.01 14.28
CA PHE A 254 15.86 1.15 13.53
C PHE A 254 16.49 1.17 12.13
N GLY A 255 15.73 1.53 11.09
CA GLY A 255 16.24 1.47 9.72
C GLY A 255 15.17 1.59 8.64
N VAL A 256 15.61 1.37 7.40
CA VAL A 256 14.75 1.10 6.24
C VAL A 256 14.26 -0.35 6.25
N ALA A 257 13.46 -0.73 5.27
CA ALA A 257 13.10 -2.13 5.00
C ALA A 257 14.31 -2.91 4.48
N ASP A 258 14.38 -4.20 4.81
CA ASP A 258 15.34 -5.16 4.25
C ASP A 258 14.75 -5.85 3.00
N GLU A 259 13.44 -6.12 3.00
CA GLU A 259 12.67 -6.64 1.85
C GLU A 259 11.44 -5.74 1.55
N THR A 260 10.94 -5.79 0.31
CA THR A 260 9.77 -5.00 -0.11
C THR A 260 8.94 -5.74 -1.16
N ILE A 261 7.65 -5.96 -0.86
CA ILE A 261 6.67 -6.62 -1.74
C ILE A 261 5.74 -5.54 -2.28
N ALA A 262 5.93 -5.13 -3.54
CA ALA A 262 5.22 -4.00 -4.16
C ALA A 262 3.91 -4.42 -4.85
N GLU A 263 3.00 -3.45 -5.02
CA GLU A 263 1.72 -3.56 -5.77
C GLU A 263 0.74 -4.65 -5.26
N TYR A 264 1.02 -5.21 -4.07
CA TYR A 264 0.38 -6.36 -3.43
C TYR A 264 -1.12 -6.18 -3.11
N GLY A 265 -1.61 -4.94 -3.03
CA GLY A 265 -3.01 -4.68 -2.66
C GLY A 265 -3.38 -3.21 -2.66
N ASN A 266 -4.58 -2.86 -2.18
CA ASN A 266 -5.08 -1.48 -2.16
C ASN A 266 -5.45 -0.96 -0.76
N ARG A 267 -5.81 0.33 -0.71
CA ARG A 267 -6.10 1.11 0.52
C ARG A 267 -7.15 0.51 1.46
N SER A 268 -8.09 -0.32 0.98
CA SER A 268 -9.07 -0.97 1.86
C SER A 268 -8.60 -2.30 2.47
N LEU A 269 -7.55 -2.93 1.94
CA LEU A 269 -7.12 -4.26 2.40
C LEU A 269 -6.35 -4.19 3.73
N VAL A 270 -6.72 -5.01 4.71
CA VAL A 270 -6.06 -5.09 6.01
C VAL A 270 -5.07 -6.27 5.99
N PRO A 271 -3.80 -6.09 6.39
CA PRO A 271 -2.84 -7.19 6.43
C PRO A 271 -3.06 -8.08 7.66
N VAL A 272 -2.67 -9.35 7.54
CA VAL A 272 -2.33 -10.23 8.67
C VAL A 272 -1.15 -11.11 8.26
N ALA A 273 -0.30 -11.49 9.21
CA ALA A 273 0.82 -12.41 8.99
C ALA A 273 0.45 -13.82 9.44
N GLY A 274 1.07 -14.86 8.87
CA GLY A 274 0.96 -16.20 9.41
C GLY A 274 1.68 -17.32 8.66
N SER A 275 1.84 -18.45 9.34
CA SER A 275 2.43 -19.71 8.89
C SER A 275 1.40 -20.60 8.16
N PHE A 276 0.84 -20.11 7.05
CA PHE A 276 -0.29 -20.75 6.32
C PHE A 276 0.05 -22.08 5.57
N GLY A 277 0.87 -22.96 6.15
CA GLY A 277 1.09 -24.34 5.70
C GLY A 277 1.38 -24.52 4.20
N GLN A 278 0.74 -25.54 3.61
CA GLN A 278 0.79 -25.81 2.17
C GLN A 278 -0.46 -25.26 1.47
N LEU A 279 -0.31 -24.08 0.85
CA LEU A 279 -1.36 -23.42 0.10
C LEU A 279 -1.65 -24.10 -1.25
N SER A 280 -2.85 -23.88 -1.79
CA SER A 280 -3.26 -24.32 -3.13
C SER A 280 -3.66 -23.14 -4.01
N GLY A 281 -3.03 -23.00 -5.18
CA GLY A 281 -3.25 -21.86 -6.07
C GLY A 281 -4.45 -22.02 -6.99
N GLY A 282 -4.98 -20.87 -7.45
CA GLY A 282 -6.09 -20.81 -8.41
C GLY A 282 -7.11 -19.69 -8.15
N GLY A 283 -6.92 -18.90 -7.08
CA GLY A 283 -7.71 -17.70 -6.82
C GLY A 283 -7.31 -16.51 -7.70
N ASP A 284 -8.25 -15.59 -7.92
CA ASP A 284 -7.94 -14.27 -8.47
C ASP A 284 -6.98 -13.51 -7.53
N PRO A 285 -5.91 -12.87 -8.02
CA PRO A 285 -4.96 -12.15 -7.18
C PRO A 285 -5.65 -11.02 -6.38
N PRO A 286 -5.03 -10.55 -5.27
CA PRO A 286 -5.55 -9.42 -4.51
C PRO A 286 -5.79 -8.22 -5.44
N PRO A 287 -6.93 -7.50 -5.29
CA PRO A 287 -7.24 -6.37 -6.17
C PRO A 287 -6.10 -5.33 -6.06
N PRO A 288 -5.34 -5.12 -7.16
CA PRO A 288 -3.99 -4.57 -7.12
C PRO A 288 -3.96 -3.12 -6.66
N TYR A 289 -2.76 -2.56 -6.43
CA TYR A 289 -2.63 -1.16 -6.04
C TYR A 289 -3.08 -0.20 -7.15
N PHE A 290 -4.38 0.06 -7.21
CA PHE A 290 -4.93 1.17 -7.95
C PHE A 290 -4.63 2.47 -7.21
N ASP A 291 -3.56 3.15 -7.64
CA ASP A 291 -3.62 4.61 -7.75
C ASP A 291 -4.94 4.96 -8.47
N ALA A 292 -5.76 5.81 -7.86
CA ALA A 292 -7.19 5.94 -8.15
C ALA A 292 -7.45 6.80 -9.40
N THR A 293 -6.85 6.35 -10.48
CA THR A 293 -6.61 7.05 -11.74
C THR A 293 -6.55 6.10 -12.93
N ASP A 294 -6.19 4.85 -12.70
CA ASP A 294 -5.93 3.87 -13.76
C ASP A 294 -7.12 2.90 -13.89
N SER A 295 -7.80 2.57 -12.77
CA SER A 295 -9.19 2.04 -12.75
C SER A 295 -10.25 3.13 -12.95
N CYS A 296 -9.86 4.38 -12.76
CA CYS A 296 -10.74 5.54 -12.82
C CYS A 296 -10.67 6.28 -14.16
N PHE A 297 -9.89 5.75 -15.10
CA PHE A 297 -9.97 6.06 -16.52
C PHE A 297 -10.55 4.84 -17.24
N ASP A 298 -11.52 5.07 -18.12
CA ASP A 298 -12.11 4.09 -19.02
C ASP A 298 -11.35 4.16 -20.37
N PRO A 299 -10.41 3.23 -20.66
CA PRO A 299 -9.59 3.27 -21.86
C PRO A 299 -10.33 2.77 -23.11
N GLU A 300 -11.44 2.03 -22.95
CA GLU A 300 -12.29 1.58 -24.07
C GLU A 300 -13.39 2.61 -24.39
N GLY A 301 -13.71 3.46 -23.41
CA GLY A 301 -14.65 4.57 -23.51
C GLY A 301 -14.32 5.58 -24.60
N VAL A 302 -15.37 6.06 -25.28
CA VAL A 302 -15.23 7.02 -26.39
C VAL A 302 -14.80 8.39 -25.85
N PHE A 303 -13.51 8.71 -25.97
CA PHE A 303 -12.94 10.01 -25.60
C PHE A 303 -13.53 11.15 -26.44
N ALA A 304 -14.55 11.81 -25.91
CA ALA A 304 -15.38 12.84 -26.55
C ALA A 304 -15.55 14.09 -25.64
N PRO A 305 -14.46 14.80 -25.27
CA PRO A 305 -14.50 15.97 -24.37
C PRO A 305 -15.47 17.07 -24.81
N THR A 306 -16.44 17.40 -23.95
CA THR A 306 -17.52 18.36 -24.29
C THR A 306 -17.20 19.82 -23.93
N GLY A 307 -16.18 20.08 -23.11
CA GLY A 307 -15.91 21.39 -22.49
C GLY A 307 -16.73 21.69 -21.23
N ARG A 308 -17.69 20.83 -20.87
CA ARG A 308 -18.51 20.94 -19.66
C ARG A 308 -17.78 20.28 -18.48
N LEU A 309 -17.48 21.07 -17.45
CA LEU A 309 -16.98 20.53 -16.18
C LEU A 309 -18.18 20.10 -15.33
N LEU A 310 -18.20 18.83 -14.93
CA LEU A 310 -19.15 18.27 -13.98
C LEU A 310 -18.58 18.44 -12.56
N PRO A 311 -19.25 19.16 -11.64
CA PRO A 311 -18.79 19.29 -10.26
C PRO A 311 -18.99 17.97 -9.51
N VAL A 312 -18.02 17.61 -8.67
CA VAL A 312 -18.14 16.45 -7.78
C VAL A 312 -18.96 16.83 -6.55
N PRO A 313 -19.91 16.00 -6.09
CA PRO A 313 -20.61 16.20 -4.83
C PRO A 313 -19.64 16.26 -3.64
N ALA A 314 -19.89 17.18 -2.71
CA ALA A 314 -19.17 17.31 -1.45
C ALA A 314 -20.13 17.85 -0.38
N ARG A 315 -19.64 18.13 0.83
CA ARG A 315 -20.43 18.78 1.89
C ARG A 315 -20.35 20.32 1.76
N PRO A 316 -21.23 21.10 2.41
CA PRO A 316 -20.96 22.52 2.66
C PRO A 316 -19.76 22.66 3.61
N SER A 317 -19.08 23.82 3.57
CA SER A 317 -18.03 24.13 4.56
C SER A 317 -18.57 24.10 5.98
N THR A 318 -17.78 23.56 6.89
CA THR A 318 -18.09 23.48 8.33
C THR A 318 -17.00 24.05 9.23
N VAL A 319 -15.81 24.34 8.70
CA VAL A 319 -14.62 24.73 9.48
C VAL A 319 -14.16 26.15 9.11
N PRO A 320 -14.43 27.17 9.95
CA PRO A 320 -13.99 28.54 9.69
C PRO A 320 -12.46 28.66 9.63
N GLY A 321 -11.93 29.26 8.57
CA GLY A 321 -10.49 29.51 8.39
C GLY A 321 -9.75 28.47 7.57
N THR A 322 -10.42 27.44 7.03
CA THR A 322 -9.83 26.56 6.02
C THR A 322 -9.76 27.22 4.64
N VAL A 323 -8.81 26.75 3.83
CA VAL A 323 -8.72 27.01 2.39
C VAL A 323 -9.70 26.07 1.68
N THR A 324 -10.74 26.62 1.06
CA THR A 324 -11.83 25.81 0.51
C THR A 324 -11.66 25.55 -0.99
N TYR A 325 -11.78 24.30 -1.41
CA TYR A 325 -11.68 23.91 -2.82
C TYR A 325 -12.91 23.11 -3.27
N SER A 326 -13.21 23.13 -4.57
CA SER A 326 -14.21 22.25 -5.18
C SER A 326 -13.58 21.46 -6.31
N VAL A 327 -14.00 20.20 -6.49
CA VAL A 327 -13.47 19.33 -7.55
C VAL A 327 -14.46 19.27 -8.73
N ALA A 328 -13.94 19.16 -9.94
CA ALA A 328 -14.72 18.86 -11.14
C ALA A 328 -13.93 18.02 -12.16
N VAL A 329 -14.64 17.35 -13.07
CA VAL A 329 -14.05 16.60 -14.18
C VAL A 329 -14.78 16.96 -15.48
N GLU A 330 -14.06 17.08 -16.59
CA GLU A 330 -14.67 17.33 -17.89
C GLU A 330 -15.46 16.11 -18.39
N GLU A 331 -16.73 16.34 -18.75
CA GLU A 331 -17.58 15.33 -19.36
C GLU A 331 -16.99 14.80 -20.68
N GLY A 332 -17.02 13.48 -20.84
CA GLY A 332 -16.58 12.79 -22.05
C GLY A 332 -15.07 12.56 -22.13
N ILE A 333 -14.28 12.85 -21.09
CA ILE A 333 -12.85 12.48 -21.05
C ILE A 333 -12.58 11.02 -20.62
N GLY A 334 -13.64 10.24 -20.36
CA GLY A 334 -13.51 8.85 -19.88
C GLY A 334 -12.95 8.72 -18.47
N PHE A 335 -13.16 9.69 -17.56
CA PHE A 335 -12.57 9.65 -16.22
C PHE A 335 -13.62 9.84 -15.12
N ASP A 336 -13.58 9.04 -14.05
CA ASP A 336 -14.55 9.10 -12.95
C ASP A 336 -14.37 10.36 -12.08
N PRO A 337 -15.42 11.17 -11.88
CA PRO A 337 -15.33 12.40 -11.08
C PRO A 337 -15.03 12.16 -9.60
N SER A 338 -15.55 11.07 -9.02
CA SER A 338 -15.41 10.74 -7.59
C SER A 338 -13.97 10.32 -7.29
N CYS A 339 -13.38 9.48 -8.14
CA CYS A 339 -11.97 9.08 -8.04
C CYS A 339 -11.02 10.28 -8.06
N PHE A 340 -11.17 11.19 -9.04
CA PHE A 340 -10.31 12.39 -9.11
C PHE A 340 -10.42 13.22 -7.83
N SER A 341 -11.61 13.28 -7.22
CA SER A 341 -11.84 13.92 -5.92
C SER A 341 -11.06 13.28 -4.78
N ILE A 342 -11.02 11.95 -4.72
CA ILE A 342 -10.30 11.20 -3.67
C ILE A 342 -8.78 11.41 -3.81
N VAL A 343 -8.24 11.35 -5.03
CA VAL A 343 -6.81 11.60 -5.28
C VAL A 343 -6.42 13.04 -4.93
N VAL A 344 -7.24 14.02 -5.32
CA VAL A 344 -7.01 15.43 -4.96
C VAL A 344 -7.06 15.62 -3.43
N ALA A 345 -8.04 15.00 -2.76
CA ALA A 345 -8.17 15.11 -1.31
C ALA A 345 -6.99 14.49 -0.56
N SER A 346 -6.49 13.32 -1.00
CA SER A 346 -5.34 12.69 -0.34
C SER A 346 -4.05 13.49 -0.52
N ILE A 347 -3.77 14.03 -1.71
CA ILE A 347 -2.57 14.86 -1.95
C ILE A 347 -2.60 16.15 -1.11
N LEU A 348 -3.78 16.76 -0.92
CA LEU A 348 -3.93 17.97 -0.12
C LEU A 348 -4.06 17.71 1.39
N ALA A 349 -4.29 16.46 1.81
CA ALA A 349 -4.25 16.03 3.22
C ALA A 349 -2.85 15.54 3.65
N ASP A 350 -1.97 15.22 2.71
CA ASP A 350 -0.65 14.65 2.96
C ASP A 350 0.22 15.55 3.87
N GLU A 351 0.80 14.96 4.92
CA GLU A 351 1.66 15.65 5.89
C GLU A 351 2.96 16.20 5.30
N ARG A 352 3.35 15.78 4.09
CA ARG A 352 4.49 16.35 3.34
C ARG A 352 4.07 17.58 2.53
N GLY A 353 2.76 17.78 2.34
CA GLY A 353 2.13 18.84 1.56
C GLY A 353 2.10 20.21 2.24
N TRP A 354 1.24 21.09 1.72
CA TRP A 354 1.14 22.48 2.19
C TRP A 354 0.59 22.63 3.62
N GLN A 355 -0.06 21.59 4.18
CA GLN A 355 -0.55 21.61 5.57
C GLN A 355 0.55 21.64 6.64
N ARG A 356 1.82 21.56 6.24
CA ARG A 356 2.97 21.83 7.11
C ARG A 356 3.06 23.31 7.51
N ASP A 357 2.43 24.22 6.76
CA ASP A 357 2.14 25.58 7.23
C ASP A 357 0.89 25.57 8.12
N GLN A 358 1.02 26.08 9.34
CA GLN A 358 -0.06 26.12 10.34
C GLN A 358 -1.20 27.10 9.98
N GLU A 359 -1.01 28.00 9.00
CA GLU A 359 -2.12 28.79 8.42
C GLU A 359 -2.91 28.02 7.33
N ILE A 360 -2.48 26.81 6.92
CA ILE A 360 -3.06 26.07 5.77
C ILE A 360 -3.72 24.75 6.19
N GLN A 361 -5.04 24.68 5.98
CA GLN A 361 -5.87 23.48 6.15
C GLN A 361 -6.90 23.44 5.03
N PHE A 362 -7.03 22.34 4.28
CA PHE A 362 -7.91 22.28 3.10
C PHE A 362 -9.27 21.60 3.39
N GLU A 363 -10.38 22.21 2.98
CA GLU A 363 -11.73 21.63 3.05
C GLU A 363 -12.35 21.52 1.64
N GLN A 364 -12.82 20.32 1.24
CA GLN A 364 -13.55 20.17 -0.01
C GLN A 364 -15.03 20.55 0.17
N VAL A 365 -15.50 21.51 -0.63
CA VAL A 365 -16.86 22.07 -0.52
C VAL A 365 -17.66 21.96 -1.82
N ALA A 366 -18.97 21.73 -1.69
CA ALA A 366 -19.89 21.54 -2.82
C ALA A 366 -20.05 22.80 -3.70
N SER A 367 -19.97 23.98 -3.09
CA SER A 367 -20.07 25.28 -3.75
C SER A 367 -19.53 26.38 -2.83
N GLY A 368 -19.22 27.55 -3.37
CA GLY A 368 -18.65 28.66 -2.59
C GLY A 368 -17.15 28.56 -2.31
N ALA A 369 -16.47 27.56 -2.90
CA ALA A 369 -15.02 27.36 -2.79
C ALA A 369 -14.20 28.58 -3.26
N ASP A 370 -13.05 28.82 -2.62
CA ASP A 370 -12.06 29.81 -3.02
C ASP A 370 -11.51 29.53 -4.43
N PHE A 371 -11.30 28.24 -4.76
CA PHE A 371 -10.92 27.79 -6.10
C PHE A 371 -11.51 26.42 -6.50
N ARG A 372 -11.32 26.06 -7.77
CA ARG A 372 -11.75 24.77 -8.33
C ARG A 372 -10.58 23.99 -8.93
N ILE A 373 -10.41 22.75 -8.49
CA ILE A 373 -9.50 21.79 -9.11
C ILE A 373 -10.29 21.01 -10.18
N ALA A 374 -9.81 21.01 -11.42
CA ALA A 374 -10.56 20.50 -12.57
C ALA A 374 -9.69 19.65 -13.52
N LEU A 375 -9.99 18.35 -13.63
CA LEU A 375 -9.39 17.49 -14.64
C LEU A 375 -10.06 17.73 -15.99
N ALA A 376 -9.29 18.09 -17.02
CA ALA A 376 -9.81 18.43 -18.34
C ALA A 376 -8.85 18.09 -19.48
N SER A 377 -9.44 17.85 -20.65
CA SER A 377 -8.73 17.59 -21.90
C SER A 377 -7.83 18.77 -22.31
N PRO A 378 -6.73 18.52 -23.04
CA PRO A 378 -5.82 19.55 -23.57
C PRO A 378 -6.52 20.79 -24.16
N ARG A 379 -7.56 20.59 -24.98
CA ARG A 379 -8.31 21.65 -25.67
C ARG A 379 -9.21 22.47 -24.74
N THR A 380 -9.62 21.90 -23.61
CA THR A 380 -10.41 22.62 -22.61
C THR A 380 -9.49 23.33 -21.63
N VAL A 381 -8.36 22.74 -21.23
CA VAL A 381 -7.30 23.43 -20.46
C VAL A 381 -6.80 24.66 -21.21
N ASP A 382 -6.37 24.55 -22.48
CA ASP A 382 -5.94 25.70 -23.30
C ASP A 382 -6.96 26.85 -23.34
N ARG A 383 -8.26 26.52 -23.34
CA ARG A 383 -9.35 27.49 -23.41
C ARG A 383 -9.66 28.15 -22.06
N ARG A 384 -9.45 27.44 -20.95
CA ARG A 384 -9.66 27.94 -19.57
C ARG A 384 -8.42 28.66 -19.03
N CYS A 385 -7.23 28.32 -19.52
CA CYS A 385 -5.95 28.90 -19.13
C CYS A 385 -5.60 30.20 -19.88
N ALA A 386 -6.20 30.45 -21.05
CA ALA A 386 -5.93 31.65 -21.84
C ALA A 386 -6.06 32.95 -21.00
N PRO A 387 -5.07 33.87 -21.04
CA PRO A 387 -4.00 33.99 -22.04
C PRO A 387 -2.72 33.18 -21.78
N LEU A 388 -2.65 32.36 -20.72
CA LEU A 388 -1.53 31.44 -20.50
C LEU A 388 -1.43 30.42 -21.65
N ARG A 389 -0.21 30.02 -21.99
CA ARG A 389 0.09 29.13 -23.13
C ARG A 389 0.43 27.72 -22.67
N THR A 390 -0.60 26.96 -22.33
CA THR A 390 -0.50 25.53 -22.00
C THR A 390 -0.20 24.65 -23.22
N ASN A 391 -0.52 25.11 -24.43
CA ASN A 391 -0.24 24.47 -25.72
C ASN A 391 -0.65 22.99 -25.81
N GLY A 392 -1.73 22.60 -25.12
CA GLY A 392 -2.21 21.23 -24.98
C GLY A 392 -1.35 20.31 -24.09
N VAL A 393 -0.24 20.80 -23.53
CA VAL A 393 0.80 19.99 -22.88
C VAL A 393 0.92 20.23 -21.37
N TYR A 394 0.52 21.39 -20.87
CA TYR A 394 0.65 21.77 -19.46
C TYR A 394 -0.70 21.95 -18.77
N SER A 395 -0.69 21.90 -17.44
CA SER A 395 -1.75 22.38 -16.56
C SER A 395 -1.63 23.90 -16.34
N CYS A 396 -2.56 24.52 -15.61
CA CYS A 396 -2.39 25.87 -15.09
C CYS A 396 -3.28 26.18 -13.88
N PHE A 397 -2.92 27.19 -13.08
CA PHE A 397 -3.85 28.00 -12.32
C PHE A 397 -4.21 29.30 -13.06
N ASN A 398 -5.50 29.67 -13.09
CA ASN A 398 -5.98 30.88 -13.78
C ASN A 398 -6.56 31.98 -12.85
N GLY A 399 -6.33 31.89 -11.54
CA GLY A 399 -6.88 32.80 -10.53
C GLY A 399 -8.16 32.30 -9.85
N THR A 400 -8.86 31.30 -10.41
CA THR A 400 -10.01 30.63 -9.75
C THR A 400 -10.10 29.13 -10.05
N HIS A 401 -9.41 28.64 -11.08
CA HIS A 401 -9.41 27.25 -11.50
C HIS A 401 -7.97 26.74 -11.64
N THR A 402 -7.67 25.67 -10.93
CA THR A 402 -6.54 24.76 -11.11
C THR A 402 -6.94 23.74 -12.16
N MET A 403 -6.56 24.01 -13.41
CA MET A 403 -6.88 23.21 -14.60
C MET A 403 -5.81 22.14 -14.83
N ILE A 404 -6.12 20.90 -14.49
CA ILE A 404 -5.23 19.74 -14.64
C ILE A 404 -5.43 19.09 -16.01
N ASN A 405 -4.34 18.93 -16.76
CA ASN A 405 -4.36 18.39 -18.12
C ASN A 405 -4.41 16.86 -18.13
N THR A 406 -5.52 16.28 -18.60
CA THR A 406 -5.75 14.82 -18.62
C THR A 406 -4.69 14.04 -19.39
N SER A 407 -4.13 14.60 -20.47
CA SER A 407 -3.04 13.93 -21.19
C SER A 407 -1.81 13.73 -20.31
N ARG A 408 -1.50 14.72 -19.45
CA ARG A 408 -0.43 14.62 -18.45
C ARG A 408 -0.82 13.79 -17.23
N TRP A 409 -2.07 13.85 -16.79
CA TRP A 409 -2.57 13.04 -15.68
C TRP A 409 -2.47 11.53 -15.93
N LEU A 410 -2.56 11.12 -17.20
CA LEU A 410 -2.44 9.73 -17.64
C LEU A 410 -1.04 9.33 -18.12
N ASN A 411 -0.21 10.28 -18.61
CA ASN A 411 1.09 9.97 -19.25
C ASN A 411 2.31 10.61 -18.56
N GLY A 412 2.13 11.33 -17.46
CA GLY A 412 3.19 11.92 -16.66
C GLY A 412 4.05 12.92 -17.42
N SER A 413 5.34 13.01 -17.05
CA SER A 413 6.32 13.85 -17.75
C SER A 413 7.73 13.24 -17.71
N LYS A 414 8.53 13.47 -18.75
CA LYS A 414 9.89 12.90 -18.89
C LYS A 414 10.89 13.35 -17.82
N THR A 415 10.52 14.31 -16.98
CA THR A 415 11.33 14.90 -15.92
C THR A 415 10.93 14.43 -14.52
N VAL A 416 9.83 13.70 -14.36
CA VAL A 416 9.39 13.14 -13.07
C VAL A 416 9.39 11.61 -13.17
N PRO A 417 10.14 10.88 -12.32
CA PRO A 417 10.38 9.44 -12.50
C PRO A 417 9.13 8.55 -12.58
N THR A 418 8.10 8.82 -11.78
CA THR A 418 6.87 8.00 -11.75
C THR A 418 5.61 8.83 -11.99
N LEU A 419 4.55 8.14 -12.43
CA LEU A 419 3.26 8.76 -12.73
C LEU A 419 2.54 9.26 -11.46
N SER A 420 2.62 8.52 -10.35
CA SER A 420 2.14 8.95 -9.03
C SER A 420 2.88 10.20 -8.52
N GLN A 421 4.22 10.25 -8.62
CA GLN A 421 4.99 11.47 -8.30
C GLN A 421 4.58 12.65 -9.20
N TYR A 422 4.24 12.40 -10.47
CA TYR A 422 3.74 13.47 -11.34
C TYR A 422 2.36 13.98 -10.91
N ARG A 423 1.44 13.08 -10.54
CA ARG A 423 0.08 13.40 -10.04
C ARG A 423 0.15 14.23 -8.75
N GLN A 424 0.96 13.82 -7.79
CA GLN A 424 1.23 14.56 -6.55
C GLN A 424 1.82 15.96 -6.85
N MET A 425 2.88 16.02 -7.66
CA MET A 425 3.58 17.26 -8.02
C MET A 425 2.65 18.26 -8.72
N VAL A 426 1.84 17.82 -9.69
CA VAL A 426 1.00 18.74 -10.47
C VAL A 426 -0.18 19.28 -9.66
N ILE A 427 -0.72 18.53 -8.70
CA ILE A 427 -1.71 19.07 -7.75
C ILE A 427 -1.04 20.10 -6.84
N ASN A 428 0.07 19.76 -6.17
CA ASN A 428 0.73 20.68 -5.25
C ASN A 428 1.26 21.95 -5.91
N HIS A 429 1.75 21.87 -7.15
CA HIS A 429 2.19 23.04 -7.93
C HIS A 429 1.03 23.97 -8.29
N GLU A 430 -0.06 23.42 -8.86
CA GLU A 430 -1.18 24.21 -9.36
C GLU A 430 -2.16 24.65 -8.25
N VAL A 431 -2.08 24.03 -7.07
CA VAL A 431 -2.70 24.53 -5.83
C VAL A 431 -1.79 25.54 -5.12
N GLY A 432 -0.47 25.38 -5.19
CA GLY A 432 0.49 26.37 -4.67
C GLY A 432 0.31 27.75 -5.29
N HIS A 433 -0.02 27.83 -6.59
CA HIS A 433 -0.44 29.09 -7.23
C HIS A 433 -1.77 29.64 -6.67
N ALA A 434 -2.69 28.77 -6.23
CA ALA A 434 -3.99 29.15 -5.69
C ALA A 434 -3.92 29.68 -4.23
N ILE A 435 -2.98 29.17 -3.43
CA ILE A 435 -2.62 29.72 -2.11
C ILE A 435 -1.56 30.83 -2.19
N GLY A 436 -1.18 31.28 -3.40
CA GLY A 436 -0.45 32.54 -3.63
C GLY A 436 1.05 32.43 -3.88
N HIS A 437 1.63 31.24 -3.98
CA HIS A 437 3.05 31.06 -4.27
C HIS A 437 3.34 31.26 -5.76
N GLY A 438 4.50 31.84 -6.09
CA GLY A 438 4.97 32.02 -7.46
C GLY A 438 6.04 31.00 -7.86
N HIS A 439 6.32 30.90 -9.17
CA HIS A 439 7.37 30.00 -9.66
C HIS A 439 8.76 30.31 -9.08
N VAL A 440 9.51 29.26 -8.76
CA VAL A 440 10.91 29.35 -8.31
C VAL A 440 11.85 28.45 -9.14
N GLY A 441 13.16 28.66 -9.04
CA GLY A 441 14.17 27.84 -9.71
C GLY A 441 14.85 26.83 -8.78
N CYS A 442 15.44 25.79 -9.37
CA CYS A 442 16.39 24.91 -8.69
C CYS A 442 17.54 25.75 -8.10
N ARG A 443 17.82 25.59 -6.81
CA ARG A 443 18.82 26.40 -6.08
C ARG A 443 20.19 25.72 -6.02
N VAL A 444 20.22 24.39 -5.92
CA VAL A 444 21.44 23.57 -5.79
C VAL A 444 21.25 22.32 -6.64
N ALA A 445 22.19 22.05 -7.55
CA ALA A 445 22.14 20.85 -8.37
C ALA A 445 22.32 19.60 -7.50
N GLY A 446 21.54 18.55 -7.76
CA GLY A 446 21.48 17.32 -6.98
C GLY A 446 20.44 17.34 -5.86
N GLU A 447 19.97 18.50 -5.38
CA GLU A 447 18.96 18.57 -4.31
C GLU A 447 17.52 18.39 -4.82
N PRO A 448 16.53 18.11 -3.95
CA PRO A 448 15.12 18.13 -4.32
C PRO A 448 14.72 19.48 -4.95
N ALA A 449 13.99 19.43 -6.06
CA ALA A 449 13.40 20.62 -6.66
C ALA A 449 12.33 21.22 -5.72
N PRO A 450 12.20 22.55 -5.63
CA PRO A 450 11.02 23.16 -5.02
C PRO A 450 9.74 22.72 -5.77
N VAL A 451 8.62 22.57 -5.07
CA VAL A 451 7.37 22.14 -5.74
C VAL A 451 6.86 23.22 -6.71
N MET A 452 7.09 24.49 -6.39
CA MET A 452 6.79 25.63 -7.27
C MET A 452 7.81 25.81 -8.40
N MET A 453 8.78 24.91 -8.55
CA MET A 453 9.56 24.81 -9.78
C MET A 453 8.72 24.22 -10.91
N GLN A 454 8.91 24.68 -12.15
CA GLN A 454 8.22 24.15 -13.33
C GLN A 454 8.79 22.79 -13.78
N GLN A 455 8.77 21.80 -12.89
CA GLN A 455 9.44 20.50 -13.03
C GLN A 455 9.04 19.75 -14.31
N THR A 456 7.77 19.86 -14.74
CA THR A 456 7.23 19.33 -16.02
C THR A 456 8.01 19.78 -17.28
N ILE A 457 8.75 20.90 -17.20
CA ILE A 457 9.55 21.45 -18.30
C ILE A 457 11.02 21.02 -18.17
N ASN A 458 11.61 21.22 -17.00
CA ASN A 458 13.02 20.94 -16.70
C ASN A 458 13.23 20.94 -15.18
N LEU A 459 14.12 20.07 -14.66
CA LEU A 459 14.55 20.09 -13.26
C LEU A 459 15.73 21.03 -12.97
N GLY A 460 16.40 21.55 -14.01
CA GLY A 460 17.50 22.52 -13.85
C GLY A 460 18.74 22.00 -13.10
N GLY A 461 18.86 20.68 -12.95
CA GLY A 461 19.91 20.01 -12.17
C GLY A 461 19.45 19.48 -10.81
N CYS A 462 18.25 19.83 -10.33
CA CYS A 462 17.65 19.24 -9.13
C CYS A 462 17.11 17.82 -9.41
N ARG A 463 16.72 17.09 -8.36
CA ARG A 463 15.89 15.87 -8.43
C ARG A 463 14.42 16.26 -8.46
N ALA A 464 13.56 15.45 -9.11
CA ALA A 464 12.12 15.65 -9.04
C ALA A 464 11.62 15.50 -7.60
N ASN A 465 10.61 16.28 -7.22
CA ASN A 465 10.05 16.29 -5.88
C ASN A 465 8.60 16.81 -5.91
N PRO A 466 7.61 16.03 -5.45
CA PRO A 466 6.20 16.44 -5.47
C PRO A 466 5.74 17.30 -4.28
N TRP A 467 6.59 17.54 -3.28
CA TRP A 467 6.20 18.14 -1.99
C TRP A 467 6.87 19.50 -1.74
N PRO A 468 6.18 20.48 -1.11
CA PRO A 468 6.78 21.78 -0.80
C PRO A 468 7.97 21.66 0.16
N LEU A 469 9.05 22.37 -0.17
CA LEU A 469 10.23 22.47 0.67
C LEU A 469 9.98 23.43 1.85
N GLU A 470 10.77 23.30 2.91
CA GLU A 470 10.71 24.18 4.09
C GLU A 470 10.74 25.67 3.74
N SER A 471 11.54 26.04 2.74
CA SER A 471 11.67 27.41 2.25
C SER A 471 10.59 27.85 1.25
N GLU A 472 9.57 27.03 1.04
CA GLU A 472 8.32 27.39 0.34
C GLU A 472 7.20 27.61 1.36
N LEU A 473 7.13 26.79 2.42
CA LEU A 473 6.17 26.92 3.53
C LEU A 473 6.30 28.25 4.28
N THR A 474 7.52 28.72 4.55
CA THR A 474 7.76 29.99 5.26
C THR A 474 7.58 31.24 4.38
N GLY A 475 6.82 31.14 3.27
CA GLY A 475 6.80 32.10 2.17
C GLY A 475 5.77 33.24 2.25
N LEU A 476 4.82 33.19 3.20
CA LEU A 476 3.70 34.14 3.26
C LEU A 476 4.12 35.55 3.73
N HIS A 477 4.49 36.39 2.76
CA HIS A 477 4.36 37.85 2.86
C HIS A 477 3.18 38.30 1.99
N ARG A 478 2.15 38.83 2.66
CA ARG A 478 0.92 39.39 2.08
C ARG A 478 1.17 40.77 1.46
#